data_AF-A0AAX4JTR4-F1
#
_entry.id   AF-A0AAX4JTR4-F1
#
_cell.length_a   1.000
_cell.length_b   1.000
_cell.length_c   1.000
_cell.angle_alpha   90.00
_cell.angle_beta   90.00
_cell.angle_gamma   90.00
#
_symmetry.space_group_name_H-M   'P 1'
#
loop_
_entity.id
_entity.type
_entity.pdbx_description
1 polymer ?
#
loop_
_entity_poly.entity_id
_entity_poly.type
_entity_poly.pdbx_seq_one_letter_code
_entity_poly.pdbx_strand_id
1 'polypeptide(L)'
;MNDQILQTITKVEKAEGEEDLIEKLVDLTEELEDAATGHYYEKEEYQSYIDLLKEDEENTVVESINKDPLTEADVEFNMRDMDEAGIRVAGALLVLEEAKAELEKFIEKIKNDDKSILELDEYKDAIGLLREINEGNWKPDDWEDDSDDEEEFGMDENGQEAQYVWNHSS
;
A
#
# COMPACT_ATOMS: atom_id res chain seq x y z
N MET A 1 26.86 27.87 43.71
CA MET A 1 25.74 26.93 43.98
C MET A 1 24.65 27.10 42.92
N ASN A 2 24.99 26.96 41.63
CA ASN A 2 23.99 27.02 40.53
C ASN A 2 24.22 25.97 39.42
N ASP A 3 25.35 25.26 39.41
CA ASP A 3 25.65 24.28 38.34
C ASP A 3 25.04 22.89 38.59
N GLN A 4 24.72 22.54 39.84
CA GLN A 4 24.08 21.26 40.16
C GLN A 4 22.58 21.24 39.81
N ILE A 5 21.91 22.39 39.81
CA ILE A 5 20.49 22.48 39.45
C ILE A 5 20.33 22.32 37.93
N LEU A 6 21.23 22.89 37.13
CA LEU A 6 21.22 22.72 35.67
C LEU A 6 21.51 21.27 35.25
N GLN A 7 22.48 20.59 35.88
CA GLN A 7 22.74 19.16 35.60
C GLN A 7 21.60 18.22 36.03
N THR A 8 20.76 18.67 36.97
CA THR A 8 19.59 17.90 37.41
C THR A 8 18.42 18.12 36.45
N ILE A 9 18.29 19.30 35.83
CA ILE A 9 17.23 19.59 34.86
C ILE A 9 17.49 18.91 33.50
N THR A 10 18.75 18.75 33.08
CA THR A 10 19.08 18.05 31.81
C THR A 10 19.04 16.52 31.92
N LYS A 11 18.91 15.95 33.12
CA LYS A 11 18.78 14.49 33.33
C LYS A 11 17.33 14.01 33.50
N VAL A 12 16.36 14.91 33.35
CA VAL A 12 14.92 14.61 33.49
C VAL A 12 14.22 14.51 32.13
N GLU A 13 14.94 14.68 31.02
CA GLU A 13 14.57 13.98 29.78
C GLU A 13 14.83 12.50 30.02
N LYS A 14 13.79 11.86 30.58
CA LYS A 14 13.72 10.45 30.94
C LYS A 14 14.49 9.60 29.93
N ALA A 15 15.37 8.74 30.42
CA ALA A 15 15.55 7.46 29.78
C ALA A 15 14.15 6.85 29.64
N GLU A 16 13.59 6.89 28.43
CA GLU A 16 12.50 5.96 28.07
C GLU A 16 13.05 4.58 28.42
N GLY A 17 12.28 3.81 29.19
CA GLY A 17 12.67 2.44 29.48
C GLY A 17 12.79 1.67 28.16
N GLU A 18 13.56 0.59 28.15
CA GLU A 18 13.60 -0.34 27.01
C GLU A 18 12.19 -0.77 26.60
N GLU A 19 11.30 -1.01 27.58
CA GLU A 19 9.88 -1.32 27.37
C GLU A 19 9.11 -0.18 26.68
N ASP A 20 9.33 1.09 27.07
CA ASP A 20 8.69 2.26 26.44
C ASP A 20 9.17 2.44 24.98
N LEU A 21 10.44 2.11 24.70
CA LEU A 21 11.02 2.19 23.36
C LEU A 21 10.48 1.10 22.43
N ILE A 22 10.26 -0.11 22.96
CA ILE A 22 9.67 -1.22 22.22
C ILE A 22 8.19 -0.93 21.92
N GLU A 23 7.41 -0.49 22.91
CA GLU A 23 5.99 -0.14 22.71
C GLU A 23 5.85 0.90 21.60
N LYS A 24 6.65 1.97 21.65
CA LYS A 24 6.65 3.00 20.61
C LYS A 24 7.12 2.48 19.24
N LEU A 25 8.04 1.52 19.20
CA LEU A 25 8.49 0.92 17.94
C LEU A 25 7.35 0.12 17.30
N VAL A 26 6.60 -0.63 18.10
CA VAL A 26 5.43 -1.39 17.65
C VAL A 26 4.36 -0.43 17.13
N ASP A 27 3.99 0.59 17.91
CA ASP A 27 2.99 1.58 17.50
C ASP A 27 3.34 2.23 16.15
N LEU A 28 4.59 2.66 15.96
CA LEU A 28 5.03 3.27 14.71
C LEU A 28 5.11 2.28 13.54
N THR A 29 5.30 1.00 13.82
CA THR A 29 5.30 -0.06 12.80
C THR A 29 3.87 -0.32 12.33
N GLU A 30 2.90 -0.40 13.26
CA GLU A 30 1.48 -0.53 12.95
C GLU A 30 0.96 0.70 12.17
N GLU A 31 1.33 1.91 12.58
CA GLU A 31 0.97 3.14 11.85
C GLU A 31 1.51 3.16 10.41
N LEU A 32 2.73 2.64 10.18
CA LEU A 32 3.30 2.51 8.85
C LEU A 32 2.53 1.48 8.01
N GLU A 33 2.16 0.34 8.60
CA GLU A 33 1.39 -0.71 7.93
C GLU A 33 0.00 -0.21 7.52
N ASP A 34 -0.70 0.49 8.41
CA ASP A 34 -2.00 1.11 8.13
C ASP A 34 -1.91 2.13 6.99
N ALA A 35 -0.88 2.98 7.02
CA ALA A 35 -0.64 3.97 5.96
C ALA A 35 -0.30 3.31 4.61
N ALA A 36 0.49 2.24 4.63
CA ALA A 36 0.84 1.48 3.44
C ALA A 36 -0.39 0.79 2.84
N THR A 37 -1.23 0.21 3.68
CA THR A 37 -2.52 -0.40 3.31
C THR A 37 -3.44 0.62 2.64
N GLY A 38 -3.62 1.80 3.27
CA GLY A 38 -4.43 2.87 2.70
C GLY A 38 -3.94 3.34 1.33
N HIS A 39 -2.62 3.54 1.19
CA HIS A 39 -2.04 3.92 -0.10
C HIS A 39 -2.17 2.82 -1.16
N TYR A 40 -2.03 1.56 -0.77
CA TYR A 40 -2.17 0.41 -1.68
C TYR A 40 -3.56 0.37 -2.32
N TYR A 41 -4.63 0.41 -1.51
CA TYR A 41 -6.00 0.32 -2.04
C TYR A 41 -6.42 1.53 -2.86
N GLU A 42 -6.06 2.75 -2.44
CA GLU A 42 -6.35 3.94 -3.24
C GLU A 42 -5.65 3.86 -4.61
N LYS A 43 -4.42 3.32 -4.64
CA LYS A 43 -3.68 3.14 -5.89
C LYS A 43 -4.34 2.10 -6.80
N GLU A 44 -4.81 0.98 -6.26
CA GLU A 44 -5.54 -0.05 -7.02
C GLU A 44 -6.87 0.50 -7.59
N GLU A 45 -7.63 1.26 -6.79
CA GLU A 45 -8.86 1.91 -7.27
C GLU A 45 -8.58 2.91 -8.39
N TYR A 46 -7.56 3.76 -8.22
CA TYR A 46 -7.14 4.70 -9.25
C TYR A 46 -6.68 4.00 -10.54
N GLN A 47 -5.95 2.89 -10.40
CA GLN A 47 -5.52 2.08 -11.54
C GLN A 47 -6.73 1.46 -12.28
N SER A 48 -7.74 1.02 -11.53
CA SER A 48 -8.99 0.50 -12.11
C SER A 48 -9.72 1.54 -12.96
N TYR A 49 -9.79 2.81 -12.51
CA TYR A 49 -10.36 3.90 -13.33
C TYR A 49 -9.54 4.18 -14.60
N ILE A 50 -8.21 4.11 -14.51
CA ILE A 50 -7.34 4.27 -15.69
C ILE A 50 -7.61 3.17 -16.71
N ASP A 51 -7.78 1.92 -16.26
CA ASP A 51 -7.95 0.79 -17.16
C ASP A 51 -9.35 0.76 -17.81
N LEU A 52 -10.40 1.14 -17.07
CA LEU A 52 -11.73 1.37 -17.63
C LEU A 52 -11.73 2.42 -18.76
N LEU A 53 -11.02 3.53 -18.56
CA LEU A 53 -10.91 4.58 -19.58
C LEU A 53 -10.15 4.13 -20.82
N LYS A 54 -9.15 3.24 -20.68
CA LYS A 54 -8.42 2.67 -21.82
C LYS A 54 -9.27 1.66 -22.61
N GLU A 55 -10.06 0.83 -21.93
CA GLU A 55 -10.98 -0.11 -22.60
C GLU A 55 -12.04 0.63 -23.43
N ASP A 56 -12.55 1.76 -22.91
CA ASP A 56 -13.45 2.64 -23.65
C ASP A 56 -12.74 3.30 -24.85
N GLU A 57 -11.47 3.68 -24.73
CA GLU A 57 -10.69 4.23 -25.83
C GLU A 57 -10.44 3.19 -26.94
N GLU A 58 -10.17 1.93 -26.60
CA GLU A 58 -10.04 0.84 -27.59
C GLU A 58 -11.37 0.49 -28.28
N ASN A 59 -12.49 0.53 -27.56
CA ASN A 59 -13.82 0.28 -28.13
C ASN A 59 -14.32 1.44 -29.03
N THR A 60 -13.95 2.69 -28.74
CA THR A 60 -14.41 3.88 -29.49
C THR A 60 -13.68 4.11 -30.82
N VAL A 61 -12.56 3.44 -31.08
CA VAL A 61 -11.89 3.51 -32.40
C VAL A 61 -12.75 2.86 -33.51
N VAL A 62 -13.68 1.96 -33.17
CA VAL A 62 -14.56 1.28 -34.13
C VAL A 62 -15.86 2.07 -34.42
N GLU A 63 -16.34 2.93 -33.51
CA GLU A 63 -17.65 3.62 -33.62
C GLU A 63 -17.57 5.15 -33.84
N SER A 64 -16.50 5.62 -34.49
CA SER A 64 -16.25 7.06 -34.72
C SER A 64 -17.19 7.78 -35.73
N ILE A 65 -18.44 7.35 -35.91
CA ILE A 65 -19.38 7.96 -36.86
C ILE A 65 -20.55 8.72 -36.20
N ASN A 66 -20.88 8.55 -34.91
CA ASN A 66 -21.86 9.41 -34.23
C ASN A 66 -21.60 9.48 -32.72
N LYS A 67 -20.88 10.51 -32.24
CA LYS A 67 -20.79 10.78 -30.79
C LYS A 67 -22.14 11.28 -30.28
N ASP A 68 -22.85 10.44 -29.55
CA ASP A 68 -24.08 10.78 -28.84
C ASP A 68 -23.71 11.65 -27.62
N PRO A 69 -24.38 12.78 -27.34
CA PRO A 69 -24.09 13.59 -26.14
C PRO A 69 -24.19 12.81 -24.81
N LEU A 70 -24.86 11.65 -24.78
CA LEU A 70 -24.80 10.73 -23.63
C LEU A 70 -23.40 10.13 -23.41
N THR A 71 -22.67 9.76 -24.46
CA THR A 71 -21.29 9.23 -24.32
C THR A 71 -20.28 10.29 -23.91
N GLU A 72 -20.51 11.56 -24.22
CA GLU A 72 -19.65 12.67 -23.77
C GLU A 72 -19.83 12.97 -22.27
N ALA A 73 -21.07 12.86 -21.76
CA ALA A 73 -21.36 13.04 -20.33
C ALA A 73 -20.82 11.89 -19.46
N ASP A 74 -20.89 10.65 -19.95
CA ASP A 74 -20.35 9.48 -19.26
C ASP A 74 -18.81 9.54 -19.17
N VAL A 75 -18.15 9.98 -20.25
CA VAL A 75 -16.69 10.20 -20.25
C VAL A 75 -16.28 11.32 -19.29
N GLU A 76 -17.00 12.45 -19.26
CA GLU A 76 -16.71 13.56 -18.34
C GLU A 76 -16.93 13.15 -16.87
N PHE A 77 -17.93 12.31 -16.59
CA PHE A 77 -18.16 11.74 -15.27
C PHE A 77 -17.01 10.82 -14.83
N ASN A 78 -16.61 9.88 -15.70
CA ASN A 78 -15.50 8.95 -15.40
C ASN A 78 -14.15 9.68 -15.22
N MET A 79 -13.89 10.74 -16.00
CA MET A 79 -12.68 11.57 -15.80
C MET A 79 -12.66 12.25 -14.44
N ARG A 80 -13.82 12.71 -13.96
CA ARG A 80 -13.93 13.35 -12.65
C ARG A 80 -13.70 12.36 -11.51
N ASP A 81 -14.27 11.16 -11.59
CA ASP A 81 -14.06 10.12 -10.58
C ASP A 81 -12.58 9.67 -10.54
N MET A 82 -11.93 9.59 -11.71
CA MET A 82 -10.49 9.35 -11.80
C MET A 82 -9.67 10.48 -11.16
N ASP A 83 -10.01 11.75 -11.41
CA ASP A 83 -9.32 12.90 -10.79
C ASP A 83 -9.48 12.89 -9.25
N GLU A 84 -10.69 12.58 -8.75
CA GLU A 84 -10.95 12.48 -7.31
C GLU A 84 -10.15 11.32 -6.69
N ALA A 85 -10.11 10.15 -7.33
CA ALA A 85 -9.28 9.01 -6.92
C ALA A 85 -7.78 9.35 -6.95
N GLY A 86 -7.30 10.06 -7.98
CA GLY A 86 -5.90 10.51 -8.07
C GLY A 86 -5.50 11.45 -6.93
N ILE A 87 -6.41 12.33 -6.49
CA ILE A 87 -6.20 13.18 -5.31
C ILE A 87 -6.09 12.33 -4.03
N ARG A 88 -6.94 11.30 -3.87
CA ARG A 88 -6.87 10.39 -2.72
C ARG A 88 -5.56 9.60 -2.68
N VAL A 89 -5.11 9.06 -3.82
CA VAL A 89 -3.80 8.40 -3.95
C VAL A 89 -2.66 9.33 -3.51
N ALA A 90 -2.65 10.57 -4.01
CA ALA A 90 -1.64 11.55 -3.63
C ALA A 90 -1.69 11.88 -2.13
N GLY A 91 -2.89 11.97 -1.55
CA GLY A 91 -3.09 12.16 -0.12
C GLY A 91 -2.56 10.98 0.71
N ALA A 92 -2.91 9.75 0.32
CA ALA A 92 -2.46 8.53 0.98
C ALA A 92 -0.94 8.35 0.88
N LEU A 93 -0.33 8.73 -0.25
CA LEU A 93 1.13 8.73 -0.40
C LEU A 93 1.81 9.71 0.57
N LEU A 94 1.23 10.89 0.80
CA LEU A 94 1.79 11.84 1.78
C LEU A 94 1.76 11.26 3.20
N VAL A 95 0.65 10.62 3.59
CA VAL A 95 0.54 9.96 4.91
C VAL A 95 1.56 8.82 5.04
N LEU A 96 1.72 8.01 4.00
CA LEU A 96 2.73 6.94 3.96
C LEU A 96 4.15 7.48 4.12
N GLU A 97 4.50 8.56 3.40
CA GLU A 97 5.83 9.17 3.50
C GLU A 97 6.07 9.83 4.87
N GLU A 98 5.03 10.35 5.52
CA GLU A 98 5.12 10.85 6.91
C GLU A 98 5.39 9.70 7.90
N ALA A 99 4.62 8.60 7.82
CA ALA A 99 4.81 7.43 8.68
C ALA A 99 6.20 6.81 8.51
N LYS A 100 6.69 6.68 7.26
CA LYS A 100 8.06 6.23 6.97
C LYS A 100 9.09 7.11 7.67
N ALA A 101 8.98 8.43 7.50
CA ALA A 101 9.95 9.37 8.05
C ALA A 101 9.96 9.33 9.58
N GLU A 102 8.80 9.16 10.22
CA GLU A 102 8.72 9.05 11.67
C GLU A 102 9.37 7.76 12.19
N LEU A 103 9.08 6.61 11.58
CA LEU A 103 9.68 5.34 11.95
C LEU A 103 11.20 5.32 11.68
N GLU A 104 11.66 5.85 10.54
CA GLU A 104 13.09 5.96 10.21
C GLU A 104 13.85 6.80 11.26
N LYS A 105 13.27 7.94 11.63
CA LYS A 105 13.83 8.81 12.66
C LYS A 105 13.87 8.11 14.02
N PHE A 106 12.86 7.32 14.36
CA PHE A 106 12.83 6.57 15.61
C PHE A 106 13.86 5.43 15.62
N ILE A 107 14.01 4.70 14.52
CA ILE A 107 15.05 3.70 14.33
C ILE A 107 16.45 4.31 14.46
N GLU A 108 16.67 5.51 13.90
CA GLU A 108 17.95 6.22 14.06
C GLU A 108 18.20 6.60 15.53
N LYS A 109 17.17 7.03 16.26
CA LYS A 109 17.26 7.27 17.71
C LYS A 109 17.68 6.00 18.45
N ILE A 110 17.01 4.87 18.22
CA ILE A 110 17.34 3.57 18.84
C ILE A 110 18.82 3.20 18.59
N LYS A 111 19.29 3.30 17.34
CA LYS A 111 20.69 2.99 16.98
C LYS A 111 21.73 3.79 17.78
N ASN A 112 21.38 5.02 18.15
CA ASN A 112 22.26 5.93 18.88
C ASN A 112 22.14 5.76 20.41
N ASP A 113 20.94 5.50 20.91
CA ASP A 113 20.62 5.55 22.34
C ASP A 113 20.70 4.17 23.02
N ASP A 114 20.18 3.11 22.41
CA ASP A 114 20.18 1.76 23.00
C ASP A 114 20.35 0.64 21.96
N LYS A 115 21.48 -0.06 22.07
CA LYS A 115 21.83 -1.14 21.15
C LYS A 115 21.22 -2.49 21.53
N SER A 116 20.64 -2.66 22.73
CA SER A 116 20.01 -3.93 23.10
C SER A 116 18.81 -4.24 22.21
N ILE A 117 18.07 -3.19 21.81
CA ILE A 117 16.85 -3.27 21.00
C ILE A 117 17.12 -3.77 19.58
N LEU A 118 18.34 -3.59 19.06
CA LEU A 118 18.70 -3.95 17.68
C LEU A 118 18.56 -5.45 17.36
N GLU A 119 18.61 -6.30 18.40
CA GLU A 119 18.53 -7.76 18.26
C GLU A 119 17.10 -8.29 18.46
N LEU A 120 16.17 -7.43 18.87
CA LEU A 120 14.75 -7.77 19.07
C LEU A 120 14.05 -8.00 17.72
N ASP A 121 13.01 -8.83 17.75
CA ASP A 121 12.28 -9.19 16.55
C ASP A 121 11.43 -8.01 16.07
N GLU A 122 10.83 -7.24 16.99
CA GLU A 122 10.07 -6.02 16.70
C GLU A 122 10.91 -5.01 15.89
N TYR A 123 12.21 -4.89 16.19
CA TYR A 123 13.11 -3.99 15.47
C TYR A 123 13.44 -4.52 14.07
N LYS A 124 13.59 -5.84 13.91
CA LYS A 124 13.82 -6.46 12.60
C LYS A 124 12.59 -6.36 11.73
N ASP A 125 11.40 -6.53 12.30
CA ASP A 125 10.11 -6.43 11.62
C ASP A 125 9.89 -5.00 11.12
N ALA A 126 10.12 -3.99 11.96
CA ALA A 126 10.05 -2.58 11.56
C ALA A 126 10.97 -2.24 10.37
N ILE A 127 12.22 -2.74 10.38
CA ILE A 127 13.15 -2.57 9.27
C ILE A 127 12.71 -3.35 8.02
N GLY A 128 12.20 -4.57 8.22
CA GLY A 128 11.69 -5.43 7.15
C GLY A 128 10.56 -4.75 6.40
N LEU A 129 9.55 -4.30 7.12
CA LEU A 129 8.40 -3.57 6.60
C LEU A 129 8.83 -2.31 5.83
N LEU A 130 9.65 -1.45 6.44
CA LEU A 130 10.19 -0.25 5.77
C LEU A 130 10.89 -0.57 4.46
N ARG A 131 11.71 -1.63 4.44
CA ARG A 131 12.43 -2.05 3.24
C ARG A 131 11.46 -2.51 2.16
N GLU A 132 10.51 -3.37 2.50
CA GLU A 132 9.54 -3.91 1.53
C GLU A 132 8.69 -2.80 0.90
N ILE A 133 8.25 -1.83 1.70
CA ILE A 133 7.50 -0.66 1.21
C ILE A 133 8.39 0.20 0.30
N ASN A 134 9.63 0.48 0.69
CA ASN A 134 10.54 1.31 -0.10
C ASN A 134 10.97 0.65 -1.42
N GLU A 135 11.06 -0.67 -1.45
CA GLU A 135 11.31 -1.44 -2.67
C GLU A 135 10.06 -1.60 -3.53
N GLY A 136 8.88 -1.29 -2.99
CA GLY A 136 7.59 -1.45 -3.68
C GLY A 136 7.11 -2.89 -3.76
N ASN A 137 7.64 -3.77 -2.91
CA ASN A 137 7.31 -5.20 -2.87
C ASN A 137 6.23 -5.53 -1.82
N TRP A 138 6.00 -4.62 -0.87
CA TRP A 138 5.01 -4.81 0.19
C TRP A 138 3.58 -4.87 -0.36
N LYS A 139 2.75 -5.73 0.24
CA LYS A 139 1.31 -5.86 -0.03
C LYS A 139 0.58 -6.14 1.29
N PRO A 140 -0.71 -5.75 1.41
CA PRO A 140 -1.53 -6.09 2.56
C PRO A 140 -1.69 -7.62 2.72
N ASP A 141 -1.81 -8.09 3.96
CA ASP A 141 -1.99 -9.52 4.28
C ASP A 141 -3.30 -10.12 3.74
N ASP A 142 -4.33 -9.29 3.59
CA ASP A 142 -5.63 -9.64 3.00
C ASP A 142 -5.68 -9.42 1.48
N TRP A 143 -4.53 -9.16 0.85
CA TRP A 143 -4.43 -9.17 -0.60
C TRP A 143 -4.62 -10.60 -1.13
N GLU A 144 -5.78 -10.86 -1.73
CA GLU A 144 -6.03 -12.09 -2.48
C GLU A 144 -5.14 -12.09 -3.73
N ASP A 145 -4.20 -13.03 -3.77
CA ASP A 145 -3.45 -13.31 -4.98
C ASP A 145 -4.39 -13.99 -5.98
N ASP A 146 -5.12 -13.19 -6.76
CA ASP A 146 -5.94 -13.67 -7.88
C ASP A 146 -5.12 -14.42 -8.95
N SER A 147 -3.81 -14.64 -8.75
CA SER A 147 -2.99 -15.49 -9.63
C SER A 147 -3.11 -17.00 -9.37
N ASP A 148 -3.97 -17.43 -8.45
CA ASP A 148 -4.37 -18.85 -8.30
C ASP A 148 -5.59 -19.25 -9.18
N ASP A 149 -5.95 -18.43 -10.19
CA ASP A 149 -6.62 -18.93 -11.41
C ASP A 149 -5.58 -19.57 -12.36
N GLU A 150 -4.65 -20.38 -11.83
CA GLU A 150 -4.28 -21.59 -12.57
C GLU A 150 -5.55 -22.44 -12.58
N GLU A 151 -6.43 -22.20 -13.57
CA GLU A 151 -7.36 -23.21 -14.03
C GLU A 151 -6.53 -24.49 -14.18
N GLU A 152 -6.63 -25.38 -13.20
CA GLU A 152 -6.27 -26.79 -13.34
C GLU A 152 -7.21 -27.29 -14.43
N PHE A 153 -6.84 -27.04 -15.68
CA PHE A 153 -7.39 -27.69 -16.85
C PHE A 153 -7.14 -29.15 -16.59
N GLY A 154 -8.17 -29.81 -16.05
CA GLY A 154 -8.20 -31.23 -15.85
C GLY A 154 -7.93 -31.86 -17.19
N MET A 155 -6.67 -32.18 -17.46
CA MET A 155 -6.29 -32.96 -18.61
C MET A 155 -7.00 -34.29 -18.45
N ASP A 156 -7.75 -34.69 -19.47
CA ASP A 156 -8.23 -36.06 -19.48
C ASP A 156 -7.05 -37.03 -19.46
N GLU A 157 -7.31 -38.30 -19.16
CA GLU A 157 -6.30 -39.36 -19.06
C GLU A 157 -5.46 -39.58 -20.35
N ASN A 158 -5.73 -38.82 -21.43
CA ASN A 158 -5.02 -38.86 -22.70
C ASN A 158 -4.29 -37.53 -23.05
N GLY A 159 -4.32 -36.52 -22.19
CA GLY A 159 -3.57 -35.27 -22.35
C GLY A 159 -4.09 -34.35 -23.46
N GLN A 160 -5.40 -34.34 -23.72
CA GLN A 160 -6.02 -33.38 -24.64
C GLN A 160 -6.87 -32.35 -23.88
N GLU A 161 -6.78 -31.07 -24.28
CA GLU A 161 -7.62 -29.99 -23.76
C GLU A 161 -9.11 -30.27 -24.06
N ALA A 162 -9.96 -30.17 -23.04
CA ALA A 162 -11.40 -30.34 -23.18
C ALA A 162 -12.00 -29.16 -23.97
N GLN A 163 -12.40 -29.40 -25.22
CA GLN A 163 -13.15 -28.42 -26.01
C GLN A 163 -14.60 -28.31 -25.52
N TYR A 164 -14.97 -27.15 -24.98
CA TYR A 164 -16.35 -26.83 -24.62
C TYR A 164 -17.24 -26.72 -25.88
N VAL A 165 -18.15 -27.69 -26.05
CA VAL A 165 -19.26 -27.59 -27.00
C VAL A 165 -20.35 -26.71 -26.38
N TRP A 166 -20.42 -25.44 -26.79
CA TRP A 166 -21.54 -24.55 -26.46
C TRP A 166 -22.81 -25.01 -27.18
N ASN A 167 -23.62 -25.83 -26.53
CA ASN A 167 -24.98 -26.11 -26.98
C ASN A 167 -25.86 -24.86 -26.79
N HIS A 168 -26.06 -24.11 -27.87
CA HIS A 168 -27.16 -23.16 -27.97
C HIS A 168 -28.46 -23.94 -28.16
N SER A 169 -29.24 -24.12 -27.08
CA SER A 169 -30.64 -24.53 -27.22
C SER A 169 -31.45 -23.30 -27.63
N SER A 170 -31.97 -23.33 -28.87
CA SER A 170 -33.00 -22.42 -29.37
C SER A 170 -34.34 -22.59 -28.67
#